data_AF-A0A2G9UTN7-F1
#
_entry.id   AF-A0A2G9UTN7-F1
#
_cell.length_a   1.000
_cell.length_b   1.000
_cell.length_c   1.000
_cell.angle_alpha   90.00
_cell.angle_beta   90.00
_cell.angle_gamma   90.00
#
_symmetry.space_group_name_H-M   'P 1'
#
loop_
_entity.id
_entity.type
_entity.pdbx_description
1 polymer ?
#
loop_
_entity_poly.entity_id
_entity_poly.type
_entity_poly.pdbx_seq_one_letter_code
_entity_poly.pdbx_strand_id
1 'polypeptide(L)'
;MEFNPDRPRFDQSTFYGRLRHFAGITDPFIAFTPTPHLLKAKALMDKCRSGEELPATLPELHRAQRLFQSAFHPDTGELQNFAGRMCFNVWGGTMLCGAMMIWYKSTPAVIFWQWANQSFNALVNYTNRNAKSAMTTQDLLVAYTSAVSGALGLAVGLKQYFAKREVSSLAQKLVPLAAVAVANAINIPLMRQK
;
A
#
# COMPACT_ATOMS: atom_id res chain seq x y z
N MET A 1 -25.22 -12.83 20.34
CA MET A 1 -24.97 -11.90 19.22
C MET A 1 -24.05 -12.62 18.24
N GLU A 2 -24.48 -12.83 17.00
CA GLU A 2 -23.68 -13.56 16.01
C GLU A 2 -22.72 -12.58 15.32
N PHE A 3 -21.54 -12.40 15.90
CA PHE A 3 -20.45 -11.62 15.29
C PHE A 3 -19.66 -12.54 14.36
N ASN A 4 -19.61 -12.21 13.07
CA ASN A 4 -18.82 -12.96 12.10
C ASN A 4 -17.51 -12.22 11.80
N PRO A 5 -16.34 -12.79 12.15
CA PRO A 5 -15.04 -12.14 11.97
C PRO A 5 -14.65 -11.95 10.50
N ASP A 6 -15.20 -12.77 9.60
CA ASP A 6 -14.88 -12.77 8.17
C ASP A 6 -15.81 -11.86 7.35
N ARG A 7 -16.93 -11.39 7.94
CA ARG A 7 -17.80 -10.42 7.29
C ARG A 7 -17.34 -8.98 7.54
N PRO A 8 -17.24 -8.14 6.50
CA PRO A 8 -17.01 -6.71 6.67
C PRO A 8 -18.11 -6.07 7.52
N ARG A 9 -17.72 -5.20 8.46
CA ARG A 9 -18.65 -4.45 9.31
C ARG A 9 -19.65 -3.59 8.53
N PHE A 10 -19.24 -3.09 7.37
CA PHE A 10 -20.05 -2.22 6.51
C PHE A 10 -20.41 -2.93 5.22
N ASP A 11 -21.59 -2.64 4.69
CA ASP A 11 -22.08 -3.22 3.44
C ASP A 11 -21.18 -2.86 2.25
N GLN A 12 -20.56 -3.88 1.66
CA GLN A 12 -19.65 -3.71 0.53
C GLN A 12 -20.38 -3.47 -0.80
N SER A 13 -21.70 -3.65 -0.87
CA SER A 13 -22.48 -3.34 -2.08
C SER A 13 -22.54 -1.83 -2.34
N THR A 14 -22.56 -1.03 -1.27
CA THR A 14 -22.63 0.44 -1.35
C THR A 14 -21.24 1.08 -1.41
N PHE A 15 -21.13 2.20 -2.13
CA PHE A 15 -19.91 3.01 -2.16
C PHE A 15 -19.50 3.48 -0.75
N TYR A 16 -20.45 4.03 0.02
CA TYR A 16 -20.17 4.53 1.36
C TYR A 16 -19.77 3.44 2.34
N GLY A 17 -20.31 2.23 2.20
CA GLY A 17 -19.90 1.10 3.03
C GLY A 17 -18.48 0.63 2.72
N ARG A 18 -18.09 0.56 1.44
CA ARG A 18 -16.70 0.33 1.04
C ARG A 18 -15.77 1.43 1.56
N LEU A 19 -16.15 2.70 1.39
CA LEU A 19 -15.36 3.84 1.86
C LEU A 19 -15.10 3.77 3.37
N ARG A 20 -16.15 3.51 4.18
CA ARG A 20 -16.02 3.38 5.65
C ARG A 20 -15.18 2.17 6.06
N HIS A 21 -15.28 1.08 5.31
CA HIS A 21 -14.45 -0.10 5.54
C HIS A 21 -12.96 0.22 5.27
N PHE A 22 -12.65 0.75 4.10
CA PHE A 22 -11.28 1.11 3.73
C PHE A 22 -10.70 2.20 4.65
N ALA A 23 -11.46 3.25 4.96
CA ALA A 23 -11.02 4.28 5.89
C ALA A 23 -10.72 3.74 7.30
N GLY A 24 -11.39 2.67 7.73
CA GLY A 24 -11.12 2.01 9.00
C GLY A 24 -9.82 1.21 8.98
N ILE A 25 -9.58 0.41 7.93
CA ILE A 25 -8.39 -0.44 7.83
C ILE A 25 -7.13 0.33 7.42
N THR A 26 -7.27 1.52 6.82
CA THR A 26 -6.16 2.39 6.43
C THR A 26 -5.86 3.47 7.45
N ASP A 27 -6.37 3.38 8.68
CA ASP A 27 -6.13 4.35 9.74
C ASP A 27 -4.60 4.48 10.03
N PRO A 28 -4.01 5.69 9.92
CA PRO A 28 -2.57 5.90 10.09
C PRO A 28 -2.09 5.53 11.50
N PHE A 29 -2.95 5.62 12.53
CA PHE A 29 -2.59 5.28 13.89
C PHE A 29 -2.40 3.78 14.10
N ILE A 30 -2.99 2.94 13.24
CA ILE A 30 -2.76 1.49 13.27
C ILE A 30 -1.30 1.16 12.94
N ALA A 31 -0.63 1.98 12.12
CA ALA A 31 0.79 1.78 11.80
C ALA A 31 1.65 1.80 13.08
N PHE A 32 1.33 2.68 14.03
CA PHE A 32 2.04 2.84 15.31
C PHE A 32 1.56 1.88 16.41
N THR A 33 0.62 0.99 16.13
CA THR A 33 0.12 0.04 17.12
C THR A 33 1.19 -1.05 17.41
N PRO A 34 1.58 -1.27 18.68
CA PRO A 34 2.59 -2.26 19.02
C PRO A 34 2.16 -3.69 18.66
N THR A 35 3.12 -4.53 18.27
CA THR A 35 2.89 -5.94 17.89
C THR A 35 2.09 -6.75 18.93
N PRO A 36 2.28 -6.61 20.25
CA PRO A 36 1.47 -7.33 21.23
C PRO A 36 -0.03 -7.05 21.13
N HIS A 37 -0.42 -5.82 20.78
CA HIS A 37 -1.84 -5.47 20.59
C HIS A 37 -2.43 -6.10 19.32
N LEU A 38 -1.62 -6.20 18.27
CA LEU A 38 -2.01 -6.86 17.02
C LEU A 38 -2.20 -8.38 17.22
N LEU A 39 -1.31 -9.02 17.97
CA LEU A 39 -1.42 -10.43 18.30
C LEU A 39 -2.63 -10.72 19.20
N LYS A 40 -2.93 -9.84 20.17
CA LYS A 40 -4.16 -9.91 20.97
C LYS A 40 -5.41 -9.82 20.10
N ALA A 41 -5.42 -8.92 19.11
CA ALA A 41 -6.52 -8.79 18.16
C ALA A 41 -6.70 -10.07 17.33
N LYS A 42 -5.61 -10.68 16.84
CA LYS A 42 -5.65 -11.98 16.15
C LYS A 42 -6.20 -13.08 17.04
N ALA A 43 -5.69 -13.25 18.26
CA ALA A 43 -6.18 -14.26 19.19
C ALA A 43 -7.69 -14.10 19.48
N LEU A 44 -8.19 -12.85 19.56
CA LEU A 44 -9.61 -12.60 19.72
C LEU A 44 -10.42 -13.03 18.49
N MET A 45 -9.92 -12.77 17.27
CA MET A 45 -10.58 -13.21 16.04
C MET A 45 -10.56 -14.73 15.87
N ASP A 46 -9.46 -15.40 16.23
CA ASP A 46 -9.35 -16.85 16.17
C ASP A 46 -10.32 -17.52 17.17
N LYS A 47 -10.47 -16.95 18.38
CA LYS A 47 -11.49 -17.39 19.36
C LYS A 47 -12.92 -17.17 18.88
N CYS A 48 -13.18 -16.07 18.15
CA CYS A 48 -14.49 -15.86 17.53
C CYS A 48 -14.79 -16.94 16.48
N ARG A 49 -13.78 -17.38 15.72
CA ARG A 49 -13.93 -18.44 14.70
C ARG A 49 -14.12 -19.83 15.32
N SER A 50 -13.53 -20.11 16.49
CA SER A 50 -13.71 -21.39 17.19
C SER A 50 -15.04 -21.52 17.92
N GLY A 51 -15.84 -20.45 18.01
CA GLY A 51 -17.14 -20.47 18.68
C GLY A 51 -17.05 -20.46 20.21
N GLU A 52 -15.89 -20.10 20.79
CA GLU A 52 -15.72 -19.94 22.24
C GLU A 52 -16.52 -18.74 22.79
N GLU A 53 -16.93 -18.81 24.06
CA GLU A 53 -17.53 -17.66 24.75
C GLU A 53 -16.52 -16.51 24.85
N LEU A 54 -16.92 -15.36 24.31
CA LEU A 54 -16.07 -14.18 24.20
C LEU A 54 -16.29 -13.27 25.41
N PRO A 55 -15.26 -13.01 26.24
CA PRO A 55 -15.30 -11.98 27.27
C PRO A 55 -15.05 -10.60 26.67
N ALA A 56 -15.70 -10.28 25.54
CA ALA A 56 -15.45 -9.05 24.79
C ALA A 56 -16.76 -8.41 24.31
N THR A 57 -16.82 -7.09 24.39
CA THR A 57 -17.97 -6.30 23.96
C THR A 57 -17.96 -6.16 22.43
N LEU A 58 -19.13 -6.03 21.79
CA LEU A 58 -19.25 -5.83 20.34
C LEU A 58 -18.32 -4.73 19.75
N PRO A 59 -18.10 -3.57 20.41
CA PRO A 59 -17.15 -2.56 19.96
C PRO A 59 -15.68 -3.05 19.97
N GLU A 60 -15.31 -3.88 20.94
CA GLU A 60 -13.97 -4.43 21.08
C GLU A 60 -13.70 -5.46 19.97
N LEU A 61 -14.70 -6.28 19.64
CA LEU A 61 -14.65 -7.21 18.51
C LEU A 61 -14.45 -6.46 17.19
N HIS A 62 -15.21 -5.39 16.95
CA HIS A 62 -15.02 -4.55 15.76
C HIS A 62 -13.63 -3.87 15.71
N ARG A 63 -13.09 -3.46 16.86
CA ARG A 63 -11.74 -2.88 16.94
C ARG A 63 -10.67 -3.92 16.62
N ALA A 64 -10.79 -5.12 17.19
CA ALA A 64 -9.89 -6.22 16.92
C ALA A 64 -9.95 -6.66 15.44
N GLN A 65 -11.15 -6.73 14.86
CA GLN A 65 -11.34 -7.02 13.44
C GLN A 65 -10.62 -6.00 12.54
N ARG A 66 -10.74 -4.70 12.85
CA ARG A 66 -10.05 -3.64 12.11
C ARG A 66 -8.53 -3.77 12.19
N LEU A 67 -8.00 -4.05 13.39
CA LEU A 67 -6.56 -4.26 13.59
C LEU A 67 -6.07 -5.52 12.85
N PHE A 68 -6.86 -6.59 12.88
CA PHE A 68 -6.57 -7.83 12.16
C PHE A 68 -6.51 -7.58 10.65
N GLN A 69 -7.55 -6.99 10.07
CA GLN A 69 -7.64 -6.70 8.63
C GLN A 69 -6.57 -5.70 8.14
N SER A 70 -6.09 -4.81 9.01
CA SER A 70 -5.04 -3.85 8.64
C SER A 70 -3.63 -4.43 8.68
N ALA A 71 -3.36 -5.40 9.56
CA ALA A 71 -2.00 -5.82 9.89
C ALA A 71 -1.65 -7.27 9.53
N PHE A 72 -2.65 -8.11 9.22
CA PHE A 72 -2.44 -9.52 8.90
C PHE A 72 -2.75 -9.80 7.44
N HIS A 73 -1.98 -10.72 6.85
CA HIS A 73 -2.15 -11.11 5.46
C HIS A 73 -3.46 -11.90 5.31
N PRO A 74 -4.32 -11.57 4.34
CA PRO A 74 -5.64 -12.19 4.20
C PRO A 74 -5.59 -13.70 3.96
N ASP A 75 -4.62 -14.18 3.17
CA ASP A 75 -4.51 -15.60 2.82
C ASP A 75 -3.78 -16.47 3.86
N THR A 76 -2.70 -15.97 4.49
CA THR A 76 -1.88 -16.75 5.43
C THR A 76 -2.26 -16.52 6.89
N GLY A 77 -2.95 -15.40 7.19
CA GLY A 77 -3.21 -14.99 8.56
C GLY A 77 -1.95 -14.62 9.35
N GLU A 78 -0.81 -14.44 8.68
CA GLU A 78 0.45 -14.04 9.29
C GLU A 78 0.55 -12.52 9.43
N LEU A 79 1.31 -12.08 10.44
CA LEU A 79 1.54 -10.66 10.66
C LEU A 79 2.37 -10.09 9.50
N GLN A 80 1.83 -9.08 8.82
CA GLN A 80 2.55 -8.39 7.76
C GLN A 80 3.63 -7.48 8.34
N ASN A 81 4.75 -7.40 7.63
CA ASN A 81 5.76 -6.39 7.87
C ASN A 81 5.13 -4.99 7.79
N PHE A 82 5.73 -4.02 8.50
CA PHE A 82 5.22 -2.65 8.58
C PHE A 82 4.85 -2.06 7.21
N ALA A 83 5.68 -2.31 6.19
CA ALA A 83 5.43 -1.84 4.83
C ALA A 83 4.25 -2.49 4.11
N GLY A 84 3.94 -3.75 4.44
CA GLY A 84 2.84 -4.50 3.83
C GLY A 84 1.47 -4.21 4.44
N ARG A 85 1.42 -3.57 5.62
CA ARG A 85 0.18 -3.20 6.29
C ARG A 85 -0.61 -2.22 5.42
N MET A 86 -1.93 -2.44 5.31
CA MET A 86 -2.81 -1.59 4.50
C MET A 86 -2.70 -0.10 4.84
N CYS A 87 -2.57 0.23 6.13
CA CYS A 87 -2.36 1.59 6.60
C CYS A 87 -1.06 2.21 6.05
N PHE A 88 0.06 1.51 6.15
CA PHE A 88 1.33 2.06 5.67
C PHE A 88 1.42 2.10 4.15
N ASN A 89 0.79 1.18 3.43
CA ASN A 89 0.70 1.24 1.97
C ASN A 89 0.09 2.57 1.49
N VAL A 90 -1.09 2.91 2.01
CA VAL A 90 -1.80 4.13 1.64
C VAL A 90 -1.06 5.39 2.07
N TRP A 91 -0.62 5.46 3.33
CA TRP A 91 0.05 6.66 3.85
C TRP A 91 1.48 6.82 3.35
N GLY A 92 2.24 5.73 3.24
CA GLY A 92 3.58 5.72 2.68
C GLY A 92 3.59 6.16 1.23
N GLY A 93 2.69 5.62 0.40
CA GLY A 93 2.54 6.06 -1.00
C GLY A 93 2.12 7.54 -1.10
N THR A 94 1.22 7.99 -0.23
CA THR A 94 0.79 9.40 -0.18
C THR A 94 1.95 10.32 0.19
N MET A 95 2.75 9.96 1.20
CA MET A 95 3.94 10.72 1.60
C MET A 95 4.98 10.79 0.50
N LEU A 96 5.25 9.68 -0.20
CA LEU A 96 6.18 9.64 -1.33
C LEU A 96 5.71 10.51 -2.49
N CYS A 97 4.42 10.46 -2.81
CA CYS A 97 3.81 11.33 -3.82
C CYS A 97 3.93 12.83 -3.43
N GLY A 98 3.60 13.16 -2.18
CA GLY A 98 3.77 14.51 -1.64
C GLY A 98 5.21 15.00 -1.74
N ALA A 99 6.17 14.16 -1.36
CA ALA A 99 7.59 14.45 -1.45
C ALA A 99 8.04 14.73 -2.89
N MET A 100 7.64 13.89 -3.84
CA MET A 100 7.93 14.11 -5.26
C MET A 100 7.38 15.45 -5.78
N MET A 101 6.20 15.87 -5.32
CA MET A 101 5.59 17.15 -5.70
C MET A 101 6.28 18.36 -5.04
N ILE A 102 6.78 18.23 -3.81
CA ILE A 102 7.50 19.30 -3.10
C ILE A 102 8.88 19.52 -3.72
N TRP A 103 9.62 18.44 -3.94
CA TRP A 103 11.03 18.49 -4.38
C TRP A 103 11.23 18.33 -5.90
N TYR A 104 10.18 18.53 -6.71
CA TYR A 104 10.21 18.38 -8.17
C TYR A 104 11.29 19.24 -8.88
N LYS A 105 11.66 20.38 -8.28
CA LYS A 105 12.64 21.31 -8.86
C LYS A 105 14.07 20.78 -8.84
N SER A 106 14.46 19.95 -7.88
CA SER A 106 15.82 19.45 -7.76
C SER A 106 15.97 18.11 -8.48
N THR A 107 16.92 18.00 -9.42
CA THR A 107 17.13 16.75 -10.19
C THR A 107 17.61 15.59 -9.32
N PRO A 108 18.61 15.76 -8.42
CA PRO A 108 18.96 14.68 -7.50
C PRO A 108 17.78 14.31 -6.59
N ALA A 109 16.94 15.27 -6.18
CA ALA A 109 15.76 14.95 -5.39
C ALA A 109 14.70 14.16 -6.19
N VAL A 110 14.44 14.53 -7.45
CA VAL A 110 13.54 13.77 -8.34
C VAL A 110 14.03 12.34 -8.51
N ILE A 111 15.34 12.14 -8.72
CA ILE A 111 15.92 10.81 -8.84
C ILE A 111 15.72 10.01 -7.55
N PHE A 112 16.09 10.60 -6.40
CA PHE A 112 15.95 9.97 -5.10
C PHE A 112 14.51 9.57 -4.80
N TRP A 113 13.56 10.48 -4.97
CA TRP A 113 12.16 10.23 -4.62
C TRP A 113 11.47 9.27 -5.59
N GLN A 114 11.84 9.26 -6.87
CA GLN A 114 11.35 8.26 -7.81
C GLN A 114 11.88 6.87 -7.50
N TRP A 115 13.17 6.77 -7.20
CA TRP A 115 13.77 5.52 -6.74
C TRP A 115 13.06 5.03 -5.46
N ALA A 116 12.93 5.88 -4.44
CA ALA A 116 12.26 5.55 -3.19
C ALA A 116 10.81 5.10 -3.40
N ASN A 117 10.08 5.75 -4.32
CA ASN A 117 8.72 5.36 -4.67
C ASN A 117 8.64 3.96 -5.29
N GLN A 118 9.54 3.64 -6.22
CA GLN A 118 9.57 2.29 -6.82
C GLN A 118 10.06 1.23 -5.83
N SER A 119 11.01 1.57 -4.95
CA SER A 119 11.47 0.66 -3.89
C SER A 119 10.34 0.34 -2.91
N PHE A 120 9.54 1.35 -2.56
CA PHE A 120 8.36 1.18 -1.72
C PHE A 120 7.32 0.27 -2.39
N ASN A 121 6.98 0.52 -3.65
CA ASN A 121 6.05 -0.33 -4.40
C ASN A 121 6.56 -1.78 -4.51
N ALA A 122 7.85 -1.99 -4.77
CA ALA A 122 8.43 -3.33 -4.81
C ALA A 122 8.34 -4.05 -3.45
N LEU A 123 8.56 -3.33 -2.35
CA LEU A 123 8.44 -3.89 -1.00
C LEU A 123 6.98 -4.23 -0.65
N VAL A 124 6.03 -3.36 -1.00
CA VAL A 124 4.60 -3.62 -0.87
C VAL A 124 4.20 -4.85 -1.68
N ASN A 125 4.70 -4.99 -2.91
CA ASN A 125 4.42 -6.13 -3.77
C ASN A 125 5.05 -7.42 -3.25
N TYR A 126 6.27 -7.36 -2.70
CA TYR A 126 6.91 -8.51 -2.05
C TYR A 126 6.14 -8.98 -0.81
N THR A 127 5.67 -8.05 0.00
CA THR A 127 4.98 -8.35 1.27
C THR A 127 3.52 -8.76 1.08
N ASN A 128 2.87 -8.30 0.01
CA ASN A 128 1.51 -8.70 -0.39
C ASN A 128 1.51 -9.78 -1.49
N ARG A 129 2.66 -10.40 -1.78
CA ARG A 129 2.69 -11.49 -2.75
C ARG A 129 1.79 -12.60 -2.25
N ASN A 130 0.86 -13.00 -3.10
CA ASN A 130 -0.11 -14.02 -2.75
C ASN A 130 0.63 -15.33 -2.45
N ALA A 131 0.38 -15.95 -1.29
CA ALA A 131 1.07 -17.17 -0.88
C ALA A 131 0.85 -18.35 -1.85
N LYS A 132 -0.17 -18.26 -2.71
CA LYS A 132 -0.49 -19.23 -3.76
C LYS A 132 -0.01 -18.85 -5.16
N SER A 133 0.60 -17.67 -5.35
CA SER A 133 1.05 -17.20 -6.67
C SER A 133 2.51 -17.56 -6.94
N ALA A 134 2.80 -18.01 -8.17
CA ALA A 134 4.13 -18.37 -8.68
C ALA A 134 5.01 -17.14 -9.01
N MET A 135 4.85 -16.02 -8.27
CA MET A 135 5.71 -14.85 -8.43
C MET A 135 7.08 -15.15 -7.81
N THR A 136 8.09 -15.27 -8.67
CA THR A 136 9.46 -15.51 -8.21
C THR A 136 10.12 -14.20 -7.77
N THR A 137 11.13 -14.28 -6.92
CA THR A 137 11.95 -13.11 -6.55
C THR A 137 12.62 -12.47 -7.78
N GLN A 138 12.88 -13.27 -8.83
CA GLN A 138 13.42 -12.78 -10.11
C GLN A 138 12.40 -11.91 -10.84
N ASP A 139 11.12 -12.33 -10.92
CA ASP A 139 10.05 -11.53 -11.53
C ASP A 139 9.90 -10.17 -10.85
N LEU A 140 9.96 -10.14 -9.50
CA LEU A 140 9.91 -8.91 -8.73
C LEU A 140 11.11 -8.00 -9.03
N LEU A 141 12.31 -8.57 -9.14
CA LEU A 141 13.53 -7.82 -9.43
C LEU A 141 13.48 -7.21 -10.85
N VAL A 142 13.04 -7.98 -11.84
CA VAL A 142 12.85 -7.50 -13.22
C VAL A 142 11.79 -6.40 -13.27
N ALA A 143 10.66 -6.58 -12.61
CA ALA A 143 9.61 -5.56 -12.53
C ALA A 143 10.11 -4.28 -11.86
N TYR A 144 10.86 -4.41 -10.76
CA TYR A 144 11.44 -3.28 -10.03
C TYR A 144 12.47 -2.51 -10.86
N THR A 145 13.47 -3.18 -11.44
CA THR A 145 14.53 -2.52 -12.21
C THR A 145 13.98 -1.85 -13.47
N SER A 146 13.01 -2.48 -14.13
CA SER A 146 12.32 -1.92 -15.30
C SER A 146 11.49 -0.69 -14.92
N ALA A 147 10.75 -0.76 -13.81
CA ALA A 147 9.95 0.36 -13.32
C ALA A 147 10.81 1.55 -12.88
N VAL A 148 11.94 1.32 -12.18
CA VAL A 148 12.89 2.36 -11.79
C VAL A 148 13.48 3.03 -13.04
N SER A 149 13.93 2.24 -14.01
CA SER A 149 14.55 2.76 -15.23
C SER A 149 13.56 3.60 -16.05
N GLY A 150 12.33 3.11 -16.23
CA GLY A 150 11.27 3.85 -16.92
C GLY A 150 10.86 5.14 -16.19
N ALA A 151 10.69 5.08 -14.87
CA ALA A 151 10.33 6.24 -14.05
C ALA A 151 11.40 7.33 -14.12
N LEU A 152 12.67 6.96 -13.95
CA LEU A 152 13.79 7.90 -13.97
C LEU A 152 14.02 8.49 -15.36
N GLY A 153 13.97 7.66 -16.40
CA GLY A 153 14.10 8.11 -17.78
C GLY A 153 13.04 9.15 -18.14
N LEU A 154 11.78 8.90 -17.80
CA LEU A 154 10.70 9.86 -18.04
C LEU A 154 10.84 11.11 -17.17
N ALA A 155 11.09 10.95 -15.87
CA ALA A 155 11.15 12.09 -14.94
C ALA A 155 12.28 13.06 -15.29
N VAL A 156 13.47 12.55 -15.62
CA VAL A 156 14.60 13.37 -16.05
C VAL A 156 14.37 13.95 -17.44
N GLY A 157 13.87 13.14 -18.38
CA GLY A 157 13.60 13.56 -19.75
C GLY A 157 12.55 14.67 -19.85
N LEU A 158 11.37 14.48 -19.25
CA LEU A 158 10.30 15.49 -19.21
C LEU A 158 10.75 16.75 -18.49
N LYS A 159 11.51 16.63 -17.41
CA LYS A 159 12.03 17.79 -16.69
C LYS A 159 12.97 18.62 -17.55
N GLN A 160 13.93 18.00 -18.22
CA GLN A 160 14.85 18.71 -19.13
C GLN A 160 14.09 19.35 -20.30
N TYR A 161 13.10 18.64 -20.85
CA TYR A 161 12.26 19.16 -21.93
C TYR A 161 11.43 20.37 -21.49
N PHE A 162 10.76 20.30 -20.33
CA PHE A 162 9.95 21.39 -19.80
C PHE A 162 10.76 22.59 -19.35
N ALA A 163 11.98 22.38 -18.84
CA ALA A 163 12.91 23.46 -18.54
C ALA A 163 13.34 24.22 -19.81
N LYS A 164 13.60 23.52 -20.91
CA LYS A 164 13.98 24.13 -22.20
C LYS A 164 12.84 24.89 -22.88
N ARG A 165 11.59 24.48 -22.64
CA ARG A 165 10.38 25.06 -23.24
C ARG A 165 9.69 26.10 -22.34
N GLU A 166 10.31 26.46 -21.21
CA GLU A 166 9.75 27.38 -20.20
C GLU A 166 8.30 27.07 -19.81
N VAL A 167 7.97 25.78 -19.72
CA VAL A 167 6.61 25.33 -19.44
C VAL A 167 6.23 25.72 -18.00
N SER A 168 4.98 26.13 -17.80
CA SER A 168 4.42 26.54 -16.51
C SER A 168 4.80 25.61 -15.35
N SER A 169 5.06 26.21 -14.19
CA SER A 169 5.44 25.50 -12.95
C SER A 169 4.43 24.44 -12.53
N LEU A 170 3.15 24.60 -12.86
CA LEU A 170 2.11 23.60 -12.61
C LEU A 170 2.33 22.32 -13.42
N ALA A 171 2.69 22.43 -14.70
CA ALA A 171 2.96 21.25 -15.53
C ALA A 171 4.20 20.50 -15.06
N GLN A 172 5.23 21.21 -14.59
CA GLN A 172 6.43 20.61 -14.03
C GLN A 172 6.16 19.83 -12.74
N LYS A 173 5.19 20.25 -11.92
CA LYS A 173 4.74 19.51 -10.72
C LYS A 173 4.02 18.20 -11.05
N LEU A 174 3.51 18.05 -12.28
CA LEU A 174 2.84 16.83 -12.75
C LEU A 174 3.81 15.80 -13.34
N VAL A 175 5.08 16.16 -13.58
CA VAL A 175 6.11 15.25 -14.11
C VAL A 175 6.25 13.99 -13.25
N PRO A 176 6.27 14.06 -11.90
CA PRO A 176 6.30 12.86 -11.09
C PRO A 176 5.10 11.95 -11.27
N LEU A 177 3.90 12.50 -11.47
CA LEU A 177 2.68 11.73 -11.72
C LEU A 177 2.78 10.93 -13.02
N ALA A 178 3.27 11.55 -14.10
CA ALA A 178 3.49 10.87 -15.37
C ALA A 178 4.53 9.74 -15.23
N ALA A 179 5.61 9.98 -14.49
CA ALA A 179 6.65 8.98 -14.26
C ALA A 179 6.14 7.79 -13.42
N VAL A 180 5.30 8.03 -12.41
CA VAL A 180 4.63 6.97 -11.65
C VAL A 180 3.66 6.19 -12.54
N ALA A 181 2.91 6.88 -13.41
CA ALA A 181 2.00 6.22 -14.36
C ALA A 181 2.74 5.28 -15.32
N VAL A 182 3.87 5.72 -15.88
CA VAL A 182 4.72 4.87 -16.73
C VAL A 182 5.30 3.70 -15.94
N ALA A 183 5.78 3.94 -14.72
CA ALA A 183 6.29 2.88 -13.87
C ALA A 183 5.22 1.81 -13.57
N ASN A 184 3.98 2.23 -13.28
CA ASN A 184 2.86 1.33 -13.06
C ASN A 184 2.47 0.58 -14.35
N ALA A 185 2.51 1.25 -15.50
CA ALA A 185 2.25 0.62 -16.80
C ALA A 185 3.30 -0.46 -17.16
N ILE A 186 4.52 -0.35 -16.64
CA ILE A 186 5.58 -1.36 -16.77
C ILE A 186 5.42 -2.46 -15.71
N ASN A 187 5.22 -2.07 -14.45
CA ASN A 187 5.20 -2.97 -13.31
C ASN A 187 3.99 -3.92 -13.32
N ILE A 188 2.78 -3.40 -13.61
CA ILE A 188 1.55 -4.20 -13.56
C ILE A 188 1.59 -5.38 -14.52
N PRO A 189 1.92 -5.22 -15.83
CA PRO A 189 2.08 -6.36 -16.73
C PRO A 189 3.17 -7.32 -16.27
N LEU A 190 4.35 -6.83 -15.87
CA LEU A 190 5.46 -7.71 -15.46
C LEU A 190 5.15 -8.54 -14.22
N MET A 191 4.33 -8.02 -13.30
CA MET A 191 3.91 -8.79 -12.13
C MET A 191 2.66 -9.65 -12.35
N ARG A 192 1.85 -9.34 -13.38
CA ARG A 192 0.58 -10.03 -13.67
C ARG A 192 0.60 -10.92 -14.91
N GLN A 193 1.68 -10.90 -15.69
CA GLN A 193 1.89 -11.82 -16.80
C GLN A 193 2.25 -13.22 -16.27
N LYS A 194 1.26 -13.92 -15.71
CA LYS A 194 1.18 -15.38 -15.62
C LYS A 194 -0.30 -15.78 -15.61
#